data_AF-A0A2G8SXR8-F1
#
_entry.id   AF-A0A2G8SXR8-F1
#
_cell.length_a   1.000
_cell.length_b   1.000
_cell.length_c   1.000
_cell.angle_alpha   90.00
_cell.angle_beta   90.00
_cell.angle_gamma   90.00
#
_symmetry.space_group_name_H-M   'P 1'
#
loop_
_entity.id
_entity.type
_entity.pdbx_description
1 polymer ?
#
loop_
_entity_poly.entity_id
_entity_poly.type
_entity_poly.pdbx_seq_one_letter_code
_entity_poly.pdbx_strand_id
1 'polypeptide(L)'
;MRCSPWAGRLIGGLIIGSLVGCAHAPAPMYQWDAYQRNVYQFLKHEDANPGEQIRLMQAQIERAKIAGTRLPPGFRAHIAMLHLQLGQYEDAQQQFKAEKAAFPESSHYMEFLMK
;
A
#
# COMPACT_ATOMS: atom_id res chain seq x y z
N MET A 1 -9.67 32.30 9.48
CA MET A 1 -8.58 33.22 9.88
C MET A 1 -8.42 34.24 8.77
N ARG A 2 -8.74 35.50 9.03
CA ARG A 2 -8.75 36.60 8.05
C ARG A 2 -7.50 37.44 8.29
N CYS A 3 -6.63 37.56 7.30
CA CYS A 3 -5.59 38.59 7.29
C CYS A 3 -5.88 39.57 6.15
N SER A 4 -6.16 40.81 6.54
CA SER A 4 -6.25 41.99 5.68
C SER A 4 -4.83 42.47 5.35
N PRO A 5 -4.56 43.00 4.13
CA PRO A 5 -3.37 43.79 3.90
C PRO A 5 -3.76 45.18 3.37
N TRP A 6 -3.73 46.21 4.21
CA TRP A 6 -3.70 47.58 3.67
C TRP A 6 -3.04 48.58 4.63
N ALA A 7 -1.74 48.81 4.41
CA ALA A 7 -1.09 50.12 4.56
C ALA A 7 0.39 49.97 4.20
N GLY A 8 0.79 50.52 3.04
CA GLY A 8 2.19 50.57 2.63
C GLY A 8 2.29 50.96 1.16
N ARG A 9 2.28 52.27 0.87
CA ARG A 9 2.42 52.83 -0.48
C ARG A 9 3.88 52.76 -0.94
N LEU A 10 4.04 52.26 -2.18
CA LEU A 10 4.94 52.65 -3.28
C LEU A 10 6.46 52.80 -3.00
N ILE A 11 7.28 52.05 -3.75
CA ILE A 11 8.29 52.54 -4.72
C ILE A 11 9.11 51.34 -5.22
N GLY A 12 9.18 51.19 -6.55
CA GLY A 12 10.39 50.76 -7.26
C GLY A 12 10.83 49.29 -7.21
N GLY A 13 10.82 48.67 -8.40
CA GLY A 13 11.88 47.76 -8.79
C GLY A 13 11.60 46.26 -8.62
N LEU A 14 11.82 45.55 -9.73
CA LEU A 14 12.01 44.11 -9.86
C LEU A 14 10.75 43.24 -9.70
N ILE A 15 10.13 42.91 -10.84
CA ILE A 15 9.26 41.74 -10.98
C ILE A 15 10.15 40.51 -10.74
N ILE A 16 10.29 40.12 -9.48
CA ILE A 16 10.74 38.77 -9.12
C ILE A 16 9.54 37.88 -9.40
N GLY A 17 9.52 37.30 -10.60
CA GLY A 17 8.64 36.19 -10.92
C GLY A 17 8.99 35.03 -10.00
N SER A 18 8.31 34.95 -8.87
CA SER A 18 8.33 33.77 -8.02
C SER A 18 7.69 32.64 -8.82
N LEU A 19 8.54 31.80 -9.42
CA LEU A 19 8.14 30.45 -9.81
C LEU A 19 7.77 29.70 -8.53
N VAL A 20 6.52 29.87 -8.07
CA VAL A 20 5.92 28.97 -7.10
C VAL A 20 5.64 27.68 -7.86
N GLY A 21 6.68 26.85 -8.01
CA GLY A 21 6.50 25.47 -8.40
C GLY A 21 5.65 24.80 -7.34
N CYS A 22 4.40 24.49 -7.66
CA CYS A 22 3.63 23.52 -6.89
C CYS A 22 4.37 22.19 -6.97
N ALA A 23 5.28 21.93 -6.03
CA ALA A 23 5.82 20.61 -5.80
C ALA A 23 4.71 19.76 -5.16
N HIS A 24 3.79 19.29 -6.00
CA HIS A 24 2.88 18.22 -5.60
C HIS A 24 3.76 16.97 -5.53
N ALA A 25 4.05 16.50 -4.31
CA ALA A 25 4.77 15.25 -4.13
C ALA A 25 4.03 14.15 -4.93
N PRO A 26 4.73 13.35 -5.75
CA PRO A 26 4.08 12.31 -6.52
C PRO A 26 3.39 11.35 -5.55
N ALA A 27 2.09 11.09 -5.79
CA ALA A 27 1.35 10.15 -4.99
C ALA A 27 2.05 8.78 -5.02
N PRO A 28 2.16 8.08 -3.87
CA PRO A 28 2.80 6.78 -3.85
C PRO A 28 2.05 5.79 -4.75
N MET A 29 2.80 5.05 -5.57
CA MET A 29 2.23 4.07 -6.50
C MET A 29 1.48 2.93 -5.77
N TYR A 30 1.93 2.58 -4.55
CA TYR A 30 1.37 1.52 -3.73
C TYR A 30 0.99 2.03 -2.35
N GLN A 31 -0.13 1.53 -1.83
CA GLN A 31 -0.56 1.82 -0.46
C GLN A 31 -0.05 0.76 0.50
N TRP A 32 1.07 1.07 1.17
CA TRP A 32 1.68 0.18 2.17
C TRP A 32 0.97 0.23 3.53
N ASP A 33 0.47 1.41 3.94
CA ASP A 33 -0.28 1.63 5.20
C ASP A 33 0.34 0.84 6.39
N ALA A 34 -0.43 -0.03 7.05
CA ALA A 34 0.03 -0.81 8.19
C ALA A 34 0.70 -2.15 7.81
N TYR A 35 0.85 -2.48 6.52
CA TYR A 35 1.39 -3.78 6.06
C TYR A 35 2.75 -4.08 6.68
N GLN A 36 3.72 -3.18 6.52
CA GLN A 36 5.10 -3.41 6.96
C GLN A 36 5.19 -3.64 8.47
N ARG A 37 4.42 -2.86 9.24
CA ARG A 37 4.32 -3.03 10.70
C ARG A 37 3.73 -4.39 11.05
N ASN A 38 2.65 -4.78 10.38
CA ASN A 38 1.95 -6.04 10.67
C ASN A 38 2.83 -7.26 10.35
N VAL A 39 3.56 -7.25 9.23
CA VAL A 39 4.52 -8.30 8.88
C VAL A 39 5.64 -8.39 9.91
N TYR A 40 6.24 -7.25 10.27
CA TYR A 40 7.30 -7.23 11.29
C TYR A 40 6.82 -7.79 12.63
N GLN A 41 5.62 -7.39 13.08
CA GLN A 41 5.07 -7.88 14.33
C GLN A 41 4.81 -9.39 14.25
N PHE A 42 4.23 -9.90 13.17
CA PHE A 42 4.02 -11.33 13.00
C PHE A 42 5.34 -12.12 13.05
N LEU A 43 6.36 -11.67 12.32
CA LEU A 43 7.66 -12.37 12.28
C LEU A 43 8.42 -12.32 13.62
N LYS A 44 8.14 -11.34 14.48
CA LYS A 44 8.80 -11.18 15.78
C LYS A 44 8.25 -12.10 16.86
N HIS A 45 6.99 -12.51 16.76
CA HIS A 45 6.33 -13.30 17.81
C HIS A 45 6.35 -14.77 17.41
N GLU A 46 6.94 -15.63 18.25
CA GLU A 46 6.99 -17.08 17.99
C GLU A 46 5.59 -17.72 17.96
N ASP A 47 4.62 -17.14 18.69
CA ASP A 47 3.22 -17.58 18.75
C ASP A 47 2.27 -16.72 17.87
N ALA A 48 2.80 -16.08 16.82
CA ALA A 48 1.97 -15.20 15.99
C ALA A 48 0.81 -15.97 15.33
N ASN A 49 -0.43 -15.48 15.52
CA ASN A 49 -1.63 -16.13 15.00
C ASN A 49 -1.84 -15.78 13.51
N PRO A 50 -1.73 -16.75 12.58
CA PRO A 50 -1.90 -16.47 11.15
C PRO A 50 -3.29 -15.93 10.80
N GLY A 51 -4.33 -16.40 11.50
CA GLY A 51 -5.71 -15.94 11.29
C GLY A 51 -5.92 -14.48 11.65
N GLU A 52 -5.28 -14.00 12.72
CA GLU A 52 -5.33 -12.57 13.07
C GLU A 52 -4.62 -11.72 12.02
N GLN A 53 -3.45 -12.17 11.54
CA GLN A 53 -2.72 -11.44 10.50
C GLN A 53 -3.51 -11.41 9.18
N ILE A 54 -4.15 -12.52 8.78
CA ILE A 54 -5.05 -12.57 7.62
C ILE A 54 -6.15 -11.51 7.77
N ARG A 55 -6.83 -11.46 8.92
CA ARG A 55 -7.91 -10.48 9.18
C ARG A 55 -7.42 -9.03 9.03
N LEU A 56 -6.26 -8.71 9.60
CA LEU A 56 -5.68 -7.36 9.49
C LEU A 56 -5.33 -6.99 8.05
N MET A 57 -4.82 -7.94 7.27
CA MET A 57 -4.45 -7.73 5.88
C MET A 57 -5.66 -7.67 4.95
N GLN A 58 -6.70 -8.48 5.17
CA GLN A 58 -7.97 -8.38 4.43
C GLN A 58 -8.63 -7.00 4.65
N ALA A 59 -8.57 -6.45 5.87
CA ALA A 59 -9.04 -5.10 6.11
C ALA A 59 -8.24 -4.03 5.32
N GLN A 60 -6.96 -4.28 5.01
CA GLN A 60 -6.16 -3.41 4.14
C GLN A 60 -6.57 -3.53 2.67
N ILE A 61 -6.96 -4.72 2.20
CA ILE A 61 -7.53 -4.90 0.85
C ILE A 61 -8.77 -4.02 0.68
N GLU A 62 -9.69 -4.05 1.64
CA GLU A 62 -10.90 -3.23 1.56
C GLU A 62 -10.59 -1.73 1.61
N ARG A 63 -9.63 -1.30 2.43
CA ARG A 63 -9.19 0.11 2.44
C ARG A 63 -8.57 0.54 1.11
N ALA A 64 -7.71 -0.28 0.51
CA ALA A 64 -7.10 0.01 -0.79
C ALA A 64 -8.17 0.07 -1.90
N LYS A 65 -9.16 -0.83 -1.85
CA LYS A 65 -10.30 -0.84 -2.77
C LYS A 65 -11.13 0.45 -2.66
N ILE A 66 -11.44 0.89 -1.44
CA ILE A 66 -12.18 2.14 -1.20
C ILE A 66 -11.36 3.36 -1.65
N ALA A 67 -10.05 3.36 -1.40
CA ALA A 67 -9.15 4.44 -1.79
C ALA A 67 -8.82 4.46 -3.30
N GLY A 68 -9.19 3.41 -4.05
CA GLY A 68 -8.83 3.26 -5.46
C GLY A 68 -7.33 3.07 -5.69
N THR A 69 -6.59 2.59 -4.69
CA THR A 69 -5.13 2.40 -4.73
C THR A 69 -4.78 0.94 -4.98
N ARG A 70 -3.56 0.70 -5.49
CA ARG A 70 -3.05 -0.67 -5.70
C ARG A 70 -2.37 -1.18 -4.44
N LEU A 71 -2.60 -2.46 -4.16
CA LEU A 71 -1.85 -3.22 -3.17
C LEU A 71 -0.40 -3.38 -3.64
N PRO A 72 0.57 -3.44 -2.71
CA PRO A 72 1.96 -3.66 -3.07
C PRO A 72 2.19 -5.10 -3.58
N PRO A 73 3.27 -5.32 -4.35
CA PRO A 73 3.66 -6.67 -4.77
C PRO A 73 4.00 -7.55 -3.57
N GLY A 74 3.65 -8.83 -3.68
CA GLY A 74 3.80 -9.84 -2.63
C GLY A 74 2.71 -9.80 -1.55
N PHE A 75 1.84 -8.79 -1.54
CA PHE A 75 0.83 -8.63 -0.49
C PHE A 75 -0.15 -9.81 -0.45
N ARG A 76 -0.68 -10.23 -1.60
CA ARG A 76 -1.63 -11.35 -1.64
C ARG A 76 -0.90 -12.69 -1.53
N ALA A 77 0.32 -12.78 -2.07
CA ALA A 77 1.18 -13.94 -1.85
C ALA A 77 1.45 -14.20 -0.35
N HIS A 78 1.62 -13.15 0.46
CA HIS A 78 1.74 -13.30 1.92
C HIS A 78 0.45 -13.82 2.54
N ILE A 79 -0.73 -13.31 2.16
CA ILE A 79 -2.01 -13.87 2.65
C ILE A 79 -2.14 -15.35 2.26
N ALA A 80 -1.74 -15.72 1.05
CA ALA A 80 -1.74 -17.11 0.60
C ALA A 80 -0.85 -17.99 1.48
N MET A 81 0.36 -17.52 1.83
CA MET A 81 1.27 -18.21 2.74
C MET A 81 0.60 -18.47 4.11
N LEU A 82 -0.08 -17.47 4.67
CA LEU A 82 -0.80 -17.63 5.94
C LEU A 82 -1.93 -18.65 5.84
N HIS A 83 -2.68 -18.65 4.74
CA HIS A 83 -3.70 -19.67 4.48
C HIS A 83 -3.09 -21.08 4.38
N LEU A 84 -1.93 -21.24 3.75
CA LEU A 84 -1.22 -22.52 3.71
C LEU A 84 -0.82 -23.00 5.12
N GLN A 85 -0.38 -22.10 6.01
CA GLN A 85 -0.10 -22.45 7.41
C GLN A 85 -1.34 -22.96 8.16
N LEU A 86 -2.53 -22.54 7.74
CA LEU A 86 -3.82 -22.98 8.30
C LEU A 86 -4.44 -24.17 7.55
N GLY A 87 -3.78 -24.72 6.52
CA GLY A 87 -4.32 -25.80 5.69
C GLY A 87 -5.45 -25.37 4.73
N GLN A 88 -5.61 -24.06 4.50
CA GLN A 88 -6.67 -23.47 3.67
C GLN A 88 -6.19 -23.33 2.22
N TYR A 89 -6.00 -24.46 1.53
CA TYR A 89 -5.39 -24.49 0.20
C TYR A 89 -6.18 -23.75 -0.88
N GLU A 90 -7.51 -23.81 -0.83
CA GLU A 90 -8.36 -23.13 -1.81
C GLU A 90 -8.21 -21.60 -1.71
N ASP A 91 -8.27 -21.07 -0.49
CA ASP A 91 -8.08 -19.64 -0.23
C ASP A 91 -6.68 -19.18 -0.65
N ALA A 92 -5.65 -19.99 -0.38
CA ALA A 92 -4.29 -19.71 -0.82
C ALA A 92 -4.18 -19.62 -2.34
N GLN A 93 -4.78 -20.57 -3.07
CA GLN A 93 -4.80 -20.54 -4.54
C GLN A 93 -5.52 -19.31 -5.09
N GLN A 94 -6.63 -18.89 -4.49
CA GLN A 94 -7.33 -17.67 -4.90
C GLN A 94 -6.44 -16.44 -4.75
N GLN A 95 -5.71 -16.33 -3.65
CA GLN A 95 -4.78 -15.21 -3.43
C GLN A 95 -3.59 -15.23 -4.39
N PHE A 96 -3.00 -16.40 -4.67
CA PHE A 96 -1.92 -16.50 -5.67
C PHE A 96 -2.38 -16.15 -7.09
N LYS A 97 -3.59 -16.58 -7.49
CA LYS A 97 -4.18 -16.19 -8.78
C LYS A 97 -4.39 -14.67 -8.87
N ALA A 98 -4.88 -14.07 -7.79
CA ALA A 98 -5.07 -12.62 -7.72
C ALA A 98 -3.74 -11.85 -7.73
N GLU A 99 -2.69 -12.35 -7.07
CA GLU A 99 -1.33 -11.79 -7.15
C GLU A 99 -0.78 -11.86 -8.57
N LYS A 100 -0.84 -13.04 -9.21
CA LYS A 100 -0.41 -13.24 -10.59
C LYS A 100 -1.13 -12.29 -11.56
N ALA A 101 -2.42 -12.05 -11.36
CA ALA A 101 -3.19 -11.13 -12.19
C ALA A 101 -2.78 -9.66 -11.98
N ALA A 102 -2.40 -9.28 -10.76
CA ALA A 102 -1.94 -7.93 -10.44
C ALA A 102 -0.48 -7.67 -10.91
N PHE A 103 0.36 -8.72 -10.89
CA PHE A 103 1.79 -8.65 -11.18
C PHE A 103 2.22 -9.78 -12.13
N PRO A 104 1.95 -9.66 -13.45
CA PRO A 104 2.30 -10.68 -14.43
C PRO A 104 3.80 -10.97 -14.52
N GLU A 105 4.65 -10.05 -14.08
CA GLU A 105 6.10 -10.22 -13.96
C GLU A 105 6.47 -11.34 -12.98
N SER A 106 5.61 -11.62 -12.00
CA SER A 106 5.78 -12.68 -11.00
C SER A 106 5.14 -14.02 -11.41
N SER A 107 4.53 -14.11 -12.59
CA SER A 107 3.68 -15.23 -13.03
C SER A 107 4.36 -16.60 -12.90
N HIS A 108 5.62 -16.72 -13.33
CA HIS A 108 6.37 -17.96 -13.25
C HIS A 108 6.54 -18.44 -11.80
N TYR A 109 6.79 -17.52 -10.86
CA TYR A 109 6.91 -17.85 -9.45
C TYR A 109 5.55 -18.24 -8.84
N MET A 110 4.48 -17.51 -9.16
CA MET A 110 3.13 -17.86 -8.69
C MET A 110 2.69 -19.23 -9.21
N GLU A 111 3.00 -19.58 -10.46
CA GLU A 111 2.74 -20.91 -11.01
C GLU A 111 3.54 -22.01 -10.32
N PHE A 112 4.78 -21.73 -9.94
CA PHE A 112 5.58 -22.66 -9.15
C PHE A 112 4.96 -22.92 -7.78
N LEU A 113 4.44 -21.89 -7.10
CA LEU A 113 3.81 -22.02 -5.77
C LEU A 113 2.46 -22.76 -5.78
N MET A 114 1.78 -22.82 -6.93
CA MET A 114 0.46 -23.46 -7.07
C MET A 114 0.52 -24.91 -7.58
N LYS A 115 1.73 -25.44 -7.81
CA LYS A 115 1.97 -26.83 -8.21
C LYS A 115 2.25 -27.71 -6.99
#